data_AF-A0A0B5AWJ4-F1
#
_entry.id   AF-A0A0B5AWJ4-F1
#
_cell.length_a   1.000
_cell.length_b   1.000
_cell.length_c   1.000
_cell.angle_alpha   90.00
_cell.angle_beta   90.00
_cell.angle_gamma   90.00
#
_symmetry.space_group_name_H-M   'P 1'
#
loop_
_entity.id
_entity.type
_entity.pdbx_description
1 polymer ?
#
loop_
_entity_poly.entity_id
_entity_poly.type
_entity_poly.pdbx_seq_one_letter_code
_entity_poly.pdbx_strand_id
1 'polypeptide(L)'
;MEKVLIVDDQFGIRILLNEILEKEGYQTFQAANGLEALALLKEEPDLVLLDMKIPGMDGIEILRRMKEEETEIKVIIMTAYGELGMIQEAESLGALTHITKPFDIQDIRNLVKEHIKAN
;
A
#
# COMPACT_ATOMS: atom_id res chain seq x y z
N MET A 1 16.09 8.88 -0.12
CA MET A 1 15.09 8.66 -1.18
C MET A 1 14.04 7.80 -0.53
N GLU A 2 12.84 8.35 -0.42
CA GLU A 2 11.73 7.70 0.27
C GLU A 2 11.26 6.49 -0.55
N LYS A 3 10.98 5.40 0.15
CA LYS A 3 10.71 4.07 -0.40
C LYS A 3 9.23 3.74 -0.30
N VAL A 4 8.64 3.33 -1.40
CA VAL A 4 7.22 2.93 -1.48
C VAL A 4 7.12 1.48 -1.92
N LEU A 5 6.45 0.65 -1.12
CA LEU A 5 6.10 -0.71 -1.50
C LEU A 5 4.68 -0.73 -2.10
N ILE A 6 4.55 -1.24 -3.31
CA ILE A 6 3.28 -1.38 -4.03
C ILE A 6 2.88 -2.85 -3.99
N VAL A 7 1.76 -3.16 -3.36
CA VAL A 7 1.22 -4.52 -3.22
C VAL A 7 -0.13 -4.59 -3.91
N ASP A 8 -0.19 -5.32 -5.02
CA ASP A 8 -1.40 -5.49 -5.81
C ASP A 8 -1.26 -6.76 -6.64
N ASP A 9 -2.28 -7.59 -6.83
CA ASP A 9 -2.18 -8.78 -7.67
C ASP A 9 -2.14 -8.44 -9.17
N GLN A 10 -2.71 -7.30 -9.55
CA GLN A 10 -2.79 -6.85 -10.93
C GLN A 10 -1.49 -6.20 -11.39
N PHE A 11 -0.78 -6.88 -12.29
CA PHE A 11 0.47 -6.40 -12.89
C PHE A 11 0.36 -4.99 -13.48
N GLY A 12 -0.74 -4.68 -14.17
CA GLY A 12 -0.97 -3.37 -14.77
C GLY A 12 -1.03 -2.23 -13.75
N ILE A 13 -1.63 -2.47 -12.57
CA ILE A 13 -1.68 -1.48 -11.49
C ILE A 13 -0.28 -1.27 -10.90
N ARG A 14 0.46 -2.35 -10.64
CA ARG A 14 1.83 -2.25 -10.09
C ARG A 14 2.76 -1.45 -11.01
N ILE A 15 2.73 -1.72 -12.31
CA ILE A 15 3.54 -0.98 -13.29
C ILE A 15 3.13 0.48 -13.38
N LEU A 16 1.82 0.76 -13.46
CA LEU A 16 1.31 2.13 -13.51
C LEU A 16 1.79 2.94 -12.29
N LEU A 17 1.60 2.40 -11.09
CA LEU A 17 2.00 3.07 -9.85
C LEU A 17 3.52 3.22 -9.75
N ASN A 18 4.29 2.21 -10.17
CA ASN A 18 5.74 2.29 -10.22
C ASN A 18 6.21 3.45 -11.11
N GLU A 19 5.72 3.53 -12.34
CA GLU A 19 6.11 4.59 -13.27
C GLU A 19 5.76 6.00 -12.77
N ILE A 20 4.60 6.14 -12.12
CA ILE A 20 4.15 7.43 -11.58
C ILE A 20 5.02 7.84 -10.41
N LEU A 21 5.28 6.94 -9.47
CA LEU A 21 5.99 7.26 -8.23
C LEU A 21 7.50 7.42 -8.46
N GLU A 22 8.11 6.65 -9.36
CA GLU A 22 9.51 6.87 -9.75
C GLU A 22 9.71 8.24 -10.41
N LYS A 23 8.76 8.70 -11.23
CA LYS A 23 8.79 10.06 -11.82
C LYS A 23 8.71 11.16 -10.77
N GLU A 24 8.10 10.89 -9.62
CA GLU A 24 8.08 11.81 -8.47
C GLU A 24 9.35 11.74 -7.62
N GLY A 25 10.28 10.84 -7.93
CA GLY A 25 11.56 10.68 -7.24
C GLY A 25 11.53 9.68 -6.08
N TYR A 26 10.50 8.83 -5.99
CA TYR A 26 10.43 7.75 -5.00
C TYR A 26 11.17 6.50 -5.49
N GLN A 27 11.71 5.72 -4.55
CA GLN A 27 12.16 4.36 -4.83
C GLN A 27 10.98 3.41 -4.65
N THR A 28 10.66 2.60 -5.65
CA THR A 28 9.52 1.69 -5.59
C THR A 28 9.95 0.23 -5.52
N PHE A 29 9.19 -0.54 -4.74
CA PHE A 29 9.25 -2.00 -4.70
C PHE A 29 7.86 -2.55 -5.04
N GLN A 30 7.80 -3.71 -5.68
CA GLN A 30 6.55 -4.29 -6.16
C GLN A 30 6.37 -5.71 -5.64
N ALA A 31 5.19 -6.01 -5.11
CA ALA A 31 4.79 -7.34 -4.66
C ALA A 31 3.48 -7.75 -5.33
N ALA A 32 3.44 -8.94 -5.91
CA ALA A 32 2.22 -9.49 -6.52
C ALA A 32 1.31 -10.22 -5.52
N ASN A 33 1.79 -10.47 -4.30
CA ASN A 33 1.08 -11.20 -3.27
C ASN A 33 1.62 -10.88 -1.87
N GLY A 34 0.92 -11.35 -0.83
CA GLY A 34 1.28 -11.11 0.56
C GLY A 34 2.63 -11.67 0.99
N LEU A 35 3.07 -12.82 0.46
CA LEU A 35 4.37 -13.40 0.82
C LEU A 35 5.52 -12.54 0.30
N GLU A 36 5.42 -12.09 -0.96
CA GLU A 36 6.36 -11.13 -1.53
C GLU A 36 6.35 -9.80 -0.77
N ALA A 37 5.17 -9.30 -0.39
CA ALA A 37 5.03 -8.07 0.36
C ALA A 37 5.76 -8.14 1.71
N LEU A 38 5.54 -9.22 2.47
CA LEU A 38 6.21 -9.44 3.75
C LEU A 38 7.72 -9.61 3.58
N ALA A 39 8.17 -10.33 2.55
CA ALA A 39 9.59 -10.48 2.26
C ALA A 39 10.29 -9.17 1.90
N LEU A 40 9.56 -8.21 1.31
CA LEU A 40 10.06 -6.88 0.93
C LEU A 40 10.04 -5.87 2.09
N LEU A 41 9.47 -6.20 3.25
CA LEU A 41 9.56 -5.32 4.43
C LEU A 41 11.00 -5.12 4.90
N LYS A 42 11.90 -6.07 4.63
CA LYS A 42 13.34 -5.94 4.90
C LYS A 42 14.01 -4.77 4.16
N GLU A 43 13.39 -4.28 3.10
CA GLU A 43 13.86 -3.10 2.35
C GLU A 43 13.52 -1.80 3.09
N GLU A 44 12.83 -1.89 4.23
CA GLU A 44 12.41 -0.77 5.09
C GLU A 44 11.65 0.31 4.31
N PRO A 45 10.53 -0.03 3.64
CA PRO A 45 9.71 0.95 2.96
C PRO A 45 9.09 1.96 3.95
N ASP A 46 9.07 3.24 3.58
CA ASP A 46 8.46 4.31 4.37
C ASP A 46 6.92 4.27 4.27
N LEU A 47 6.41 3.79 3.13
CA LEU A 47 4.98 3.72 2.82
C LEU A 47 4.63 2.47 2.02
N VAL A 48 3.48 1.86 2.32
CA VAL A 48 2.90 0.75 1.56
C VAL A 48 1.58 1.18 0.95
N LEU A 49 1.41 0.91 -0.35
CA LEU A 49 0.12 0.89 -1.01
C LEU A 49 -0.34 -0.57 -1.08
N LEU A 50 -1.36 -0.93 -0.31
CA LEU A 50 -1.81 -2.32 -0.16
C LEU A 50 -3.21 -2.52 -0.74
N ASP A 51 -3.30 -3.34 -1.79
CA ASP A 51 -4.60 -3.80 -2.27
C ASP A 51 -5.26 -4.80 -1.31
N MET A 52 -6.56 -4.63 -1.09
CA MET A 52 -7.32 -5.53 -0.22
C MET A 52 -7.71 -6.85 -0.90
N LYS A 53 -7.74 -6.89 -2.23
CA LYS A 53 -8.21 -8.04 -3.01
C LYS A 53 -7.06 -8.79 -3.66
N ILE A 54 -6.24 -9.41 -2.83
CA ILE A 54 -5.17 -10.27 -3.32
C ILE A 54 -5.63 -11.74 -3.23
N PRO A 55 -5.67 -12.47 -4.36
CA PRO A 55 -6.00 -13.90 -4.33
C PRO A 55 -5.06 -14.69 -3.41
N GLY A 56 -5.64 -15.47 -2.50
CA GLY A 56 -4.93 -16.40 -1.61
C GLY A 56 -4.57 -15.85 -0.23
N MET A 57 -4.35 -14.54 -0.07
CA MET A 57 -4.13 -13.90 1.23
C MET A 57 -4.85 -12.57 1.29
N ASP A 58 -5.75 -12.42 2.27
CA ASP A 58 -6.52 -11.20 2.49
C ASP A 58 -5.60 -10.01 2.80
N GLY A 59 -5.87 -8.83 2.23
CA GLY A 59 -5.15 -7.61 2.54
C GLY A 59 -5.16 -7.26 4.03
N ILE A 60 -6.23 -7.58 4.76
CA ILE A 60 -6.28 -7.43 6.22
C ILE A 60 -5.20 -8.26 6.92
N GLU A 61 -5.03 -9.52 6.50
CA GLU A 61 -4.05 -10.42 7.10
C GLU A 61 -2.62 -9.96 6.81
N ILE A 62 -2.38 -9.40 5.61
CA ILE A 62 -1.10 -8.79 5.26
C ILE A 62 -0.82 -7.58 6.16
N LEU A 63 -1.79 -6.68 6.31
CA LEU A 63 -1.67 -5.51 7.18
C LEU A 63 -1.37 -5.93 8.63
N ARG A 64 -2.12 -6.90 9.16
CA ARG A 64 -1.91 -7.42 10.52
C ARG A 64 -0.47 -7.88 10.71
N ARG A 65 0.06 -8.68 9.79
CA ARG A 65 1.44 -9.17 9.84
C ARG A 65 2.48 -8.04 9.70
N MET A 66 2.23 -7.06 8.82
CA MET A 66 3.11 -5.89 8.69
C MET A 66 3.22 -5.11 10.01
N LYS A 67 2.11 -5.00 10.75
CA LYS A 67 2.05 -4.29 12.04
C LYS A 67 2.60 -5.11 13.21
N GLU A 68 2.58 -6.43 13.13
CA GLU A 68 3.21 -7.32 14.13
C GLU A 68 4.74 -7.25 14.12
N GLU A 69 5.36 -6.91 12.99
CA GLU A 69 6.81 -6.70 12.87
C GLU A 69 7.30 -5.40 13.55
N GLU A 70 6.45 -4.70 14.32
CA GLU A 70 6.73 -3.43 15.04
C GLU A 70 7.34 -2.33 14.15
N THR A 71 7.03 -2.34 12.86
CA THR A 71 7.54 -1.35 11.91
C THR A 71 6.72 -0.05 11.99
N GLU A 72 7.37 1.12 11.99
CA GLU A 72 6.69 2.43 11.87
C GLU A 72 6.10 2.68 10.46
N ILE A 73 5.88 1.59 9.71
CA ILE A 73 5.46 1.63 8.33
C ILE A 73 4.06 2.22 8.18
N LYS A 74 3.94 3.20 7.28
CA LYS A 74 2.67 3.81 6.93
C LYS A 74 1.99 2.96 5.86
N VAL A 75 0.78 2.47 6.13
CA VAL A 75 0.04 1.62 5.18
C VAL A 75 -1.19 2.37 4.71
N ILE A 76 -1.33 2.52 3.39
CA ILE A 76 -2.50 3.06 2.72
C ILE A 76 -3.19 1.92 1.98
N ILE A 77 -4.48 1.80 2.21
CA ILE A 77 -5.30 0.74 1.65
C ILE A 77 -5.84 1.14 0.28
N MET A 78 -5.76 0.24 -0.70
CA MET A 78 -6.44 0.34 -1.98
C MET A 78 -7.59 -0.68 -1.99
N THR A 79 -8.82 -0.22 -2.21
CA THR A 79 -10.02 -1.07 -2.09
C THR A 79 -11.08 -0.71 -3.14
N ALA A 80 -11.99 -1.63 -3.47
CA ALA A 80 -13.12 -1.35 -4.33
C ALA A 80 -14.29 -0.71 -3.56
N TYR A 81 -15.20 -0.06 -4.27
CA TYR A 81 -16.39 0.53 -3.65
C TYR A 81 -17.26 -0.53 -2.95
N GLY A 82 -17.67 -0.26 -1.70
CA GLY A 82 -18.59 -1.12 -0.93
C GLY A 82 -17.97 -1.90 0.22
N GLU A 83 -16.70 -1.69 0.55
CA GLU A 83 -15.97 -2.48 1.57
C GLU A 83 -15.81 -1.76 2.92
N LEU A 84 -16.88 -1.10 3.38
CA LEU A 84 -16.85 -0.30 4.62
C LEU A 84 -16.39 -1.09 5.84
N GLY A 85 -16.76 -2.37 5.94
CA GLY A 85 -16.33 -3.24 7.04
C GLY A 85 -14.81 -3.48 7.04
N MET A 86 -14.24 -3.73 5.86
CA MET A 86 -12.79 -3.95 5.72
C MET A 86 -12.00 -2.66 5.96
N ILE A 87 -12.53 -1.51 5.54
CA ILE A 87 -11.92 -0.20 5.81
C ILE A 87 -11.86 0.04 7.32
N GLN A 88 -12.97 -0.15 8.03
CA GLN A 88 -13.01 0.03 9.49
C GLN A 88 -12.05 -0.92 10.21
N GLU A 89 -11.97 -2.18 9.76
CA GLU A 89 -11.04 -3.15 10.31
C GLU A 89 -9.59 -2.74 10.06
N ALA A 90 -9.24 -2.33 8.83
CA ALA A 90 -7.91 -1.87 8.49
C ALA A 90 -7.50 -0.63 9.30
N GLU A 91 -8.39 0.34 9.46
CA GLU A 91 -8.16 1.53 10.30
C GLU A 91 -7.91 1.13 11.76
N SER A 92 -8.67 0.17 12.30
CA SER A 92 -8.47 -0.34 13.67
C SER A 92 -7.12 -1.05 13.86
N LEU A 93 -6.56 -1.61 12.78
CA LEU A 93 -5.24 -2.23 12.73
C LEU A 93 -4.10 -1.20 12.49
N GLY A 94 -4.43 0.08 12.32
CA GLY A 94 -3.44 1.14 12.12
C GLY A 94 -3.07 1.37 10.66
N ALA A 95 -3.95 1.02 9.72
CA ALA A 95 -3.91 1.63 8.39
C ALA A 95 -4.12 3.14 8.52
N LEU A 96 -3.37 3.90 7.74
CA LEU A 96 -3.33 5.35 7.86
C LEU A 96 -4.51 6.01 7.12
N THR A 97 -4.90 5.47 5.98
CA THR A 97 -6.07 5.89 5.21
C THR A 97 -6.37 4.88 4.11
N HIS A 98 -7.39 5.13 3.30
CA HIS A 98 -7.73 4.32 2.13
C HIS A 98 -7.94 5.18 0.88
N ILE A 99 -7.79 4.54 -0.28
CA ILE A 99 -8.18 5.07 -1.59
C ILE A 99 -9.04 4.04 -2.32
N THR A 100 -10.09 4.51 -2.98
CA THR A 100 -11.04 3.65 -3.69
C THR A 100 -10.64 3.48 -5.16
N LYS A 101 -10.78 2.25 -5.67
CA LYS A 101 -10.63 1.91 -7.08
C LYS A 101 -11.98 2.10 -7.82
N PRO A 102 -11.98 2.65 -9.05
CA PRO A 102 -10.84 3.23 -9.75
C PRO A 102 -10.42 4.59 -9.15
N PHE A 103 -9.12 4.86 -9.09
CA PHE A 103 -8.54 6.10 -8.57
C PHE A 103 -7.91 6.97 -9.66
N ASP A 104 -7.85 8.28 -9.45
CA ASP A 104 -7.06 9.18 -10.29
C ASP A 104 -5.57 9.13 -9.91
N ILE A 105 -4.70 9.31 -10.90
CA ILE A 105 -3.25 9.37 -10.71
C ILE A 105 -2.85 10.52 -9.78
N GLN A 106 -3.53 11.67 -9.89
CA GLN A 106 -3.29 12.83 -9.03
C GLN A 106 -3.65 12.54 -7.59
N ASP A 107 -4.72 11.77 -7.35
CA ASP A 107 -5.13 11.40 -6.00
C ASP A 107 -4.05 10.55 -5.33
N ILE A 108 -3.53 9.52 -6.01
CA ILE A 108 -2.41 8.71 -5.51
C ILE A 108 -1.18 9.57 -5.21
N ARG A 109 -0.80 10.46 -6.12
CA ARG A 109 0.39 11.31 -5.95
C ARG A 109 0.27 12.20 -4.72
N ASN A 110 -0.88 12.86 -4.58
CA ASN A 110 -1.15 13.74 -3.44
C ASN A 110 -1.15 12.93 -2.13
N LEU A 111 -1.80 11.77 -2.14
CA LEU A 111 -1.93 10.91 -0.98
C LEU A 111 -0.58 10.36 -0.50
N VAL A 112 0.26 9.88 -1.41
CA VAL A 112 1.62 9.42 -1.09
C VAL A 112 2.46 10.59 -0.57
N LYS A 113 2.41 11.75 -1.25
CA LYS A 113 3.19 12.92 -0.87
C LYS A 113 2.83 13.46 0.51
N GLU A 114 1.54 13.50 0.85
CA GLU A 114 1.04 13.95 2.15
C GLU A 114 1.57 13.05 3.27
N HIS A 115 1.51 11.74 3.10
CA HIS A 115 1.76 10.80 4.19
C HIS A 115 3.22 10.37 4.31
N ILE A 116 3.98 10.34 3.22
CA ILE A 116 5.40 9.95 3.28
C ILE A 116 6.28 11.03 3.92
N LYS A 117 5.89 12.31 3.83
CA LYS A 117 6.65 13.45 4.38
C LYS A 117 6.11 14.02 5.68
N ALA A 118 4.94 13.59 6.14
CA ALA A 118 4.41 14.02 7.43
C ALA A 118 5.29 13.47 8.57
N ASN A 119 6.17 14.35 9.06
CA ASN A 119 6.93 14.29 10.32
C ASN A 119 6.61 15.56 11.11
#